data_AF-X6C2W3-F1
#
_entry.id   AF-X6C2W3-F1
#
_cell.length_a   1.000
_cell.length_b   1.000
_cell.length_c   1.000
_cell.angle_alpha   90.00
_cell.angle_beta   90.00
_cell.angle_gamma   90.00
#
_symmetry.space_group_name_H-M   'P 1'
#
loop_
_entity.id
_entity.type
_entity.pdbx_description
1 polymer ?
#
loop_
_entity_poly.entity_id
_entity_poly.type
_entity_poly.pdbx_seq_one_letter_code
_entity_poly.pdbx_strand_id
1 'polypeptide(L)' 'MTGVYSDDHASCEGANVERGLRFLSETPRHIRGAAIPALRQLGLSPKESCEAVRQHNLAMSRAG' A
#
# COMPACT_ATOMS: atom_id res chain seq x y z
N MET A 1 -34.07 3.97 -16.28
CA MET A 1 -33.42 2.81 -15.63
C MET A 1 -31.96 3.18 -15.38
N THR A 2 -31.57 3.17 -14.12
CA THR A 2 -30.24 3.45 -13.52
C THR A 2 -29.12 2.69 -14.29
N GLY A 3 -28.03 3.29 -14.75
CA GLY A 3 -27.03 4.03 -13.97
C GLY A 3 -25.86 3.10 -13.65
N VAL A 4 -24.94 2.89 -14.60
CA VAL A 4 -23.70 2.12 -14.40
C VAL A 4 -22.53 2.96 -14.89
N TYR A 5 -22.16 3.97 -14.09
CA TYR A 5 -20.82 4.54 -14.17
C TYR A 5 -19.94 3.61 -13.36
N SER A 6 -19.23 2.69 -14.03
CA SER A 6 -18.24 1.85 -13.37
C SER A 6 -17.09 2.77 -12.94
N ASP A 7 -17.11 3.18 -11.67
CA ASP A 7 -16.02 3.88 -11.01
C ASP A 7 -14.87 2.88 -10.78
N ASP A 8 -14.15 2.56 -11.87
CA ASP A 8 -13.00 1.64 -11.85
C ASP A 8 -11.80 2.28 -11.11
N HIS A 9 -11.83 3.61 -10.93
CA HIS A 9 -10.75 4.35 -10.29
C HIS A 9 -10.68 4.14 -8.78
N ALA A 10 -11.81 3.94 -8.09
CA ALA A 10 -11.83 3.69 -6.64
C ALA A 10 -11.32 2.30 -6.23
N SER A 11 -11.49 1.26 -7.06
CA SER A 11 -10.98 -0.09 -6.74
C SER A 11 -9.47 -0.21 -6.88
N CYS A 12 -8.84 0.60 -7.74
CA CYS A 12 -7.40 0.53 -8.01
C CYS A 12 -6.56 1.15 -6.88
N GLU A 13 -7.02 2.26 -6.26
CA GLU A 13 -6.27 2.90 -5.15
C GLU A 13 -6.10 1.94 -3.96
N GLY A 14 -7.11 1.10 -3.66
CA GLY A 14 -7.02 0.10 -2.60
C GLY A 14 -6.06 -1.04 -2.92
N ALA A 15 -6.10 -1.55 -4.15
CA ALA A 15 -5.29 -2.70 -4.58
C ALA A 15 -3.77 -2.44 -4.49
N ASN A 16 -3.34 -1.23 -4.85
CA ASN A 16 -1.93 -0.84 -4.78
C ASN A 16 -1.45 -0.69 -3.32
N VAL A 17 -2.28 -0.14 -2.44
CA VAL A 17 -1.98 -0.03 -1.00
C VAL A 17 -1.86 -1.43 -0.38
N GLU A 18 -2.78 -2.35 -0.69
CA GLU A 18 -2.69 -3.75 -0.23
C GLU A 18 -1.44 -4.46 -0.72
N ARG A 19 -1.05 -4.25 -1.98
CA ARG A 19 0.20 -4.77 -2.53
C ARG A 19 1.40 -4.23 -1.76
N GLY A 20 1.41 -2.92 -1.46
CA GLY A 20 2.45 -2.29 -0.65
C GLY A 20 2.53 -2.87 0.76
N LEU A 21 1.38 -3.14 1.39
CA LEU A 21 1.30 -3.77 2.70
C LEU A 21 1.92 -5.16 2.71
N ARG A 22 1.51 -6.02 1.76
CA ARG A 22 2.08 -7.38 1.64
C ARG A 22 3.59 -7.33 1.48
N PHE A 23 4.09 -6.45 0.61
CA PHE A 23 5.53 -6.27 0.42
C PHE A 23 6.24 -5.88 1.72
N LEU A 24 5.69 -4.93 2.49
CA LEU A 24 6.32 -4.49 3.74
C LEU A 24 6.34 -5.58 4.81
N SER A 25 5.30 -6.42 4.87
CA SER A 25 5.18 -7.54 5.81
C SER A 25 6.06 -8.73 5.42
N GLU A 26 6.17 -9.03 4.13
CA GLU A 26 6.95 -10.16 3.61
C GLU A 26 8.44 -9.83 3.46
N THR A 27 8.79 -8.55 3.28
CA THR A 27 10.17 -8.12 3.02
C THR A 27 10.76 -7.38 4.22
N PRO A 28 11.69 -8.02 4.98
CA PRO A 28 12.31 -7.40 6.15
C PRO A 28 13.07 -6.12 5.80
N ARG A 29 13.13 -5.18 6.76
CA ARG A 29 13.77 -3.86 6.57
C ARG A 29 15.22 -3.95 6.08
N HIS A 30 15.99 -4.92 6.54
CA HIS A 30 17.40 -5.08 6.14
C HIS A 30 17.55 -5.49 4.66
N ILE A 31 16.49 -6.04 4.03
CA ILE A 31 16.45 -6.41 2.61
C ILE A 31 15.89 -5.26 1.77
N ARG A 32 14.71 -4.73 2.12
CA ARG A 32 14.05 -3.68 1.32
C ARG A 32 14.63 -2.28 1.50
N GLY A 33 15.39 -2.05 2.57
CA GLY A 33 15.82 -0.71 2.96
C GLY A 33 14.67 0.20 3.37
N ALA A 34 14.73 1.47 2.94
CA ALA A 34 13.72 2.47 3.28
C ALA A 34 12.37 2.15 2.63
N ALA A 35 11.28 2.26 3.41
CA ALA A 35 9.94 1.83 2.99
C ALA A 35 9.41 2.58 1.77
N ILE A 36 9.42 3.93 1.81
CA ILE A 36 8.84 4.76 0.75
C ILE A 36 9.57 4.59 -0.59
N PRO A 37 10.93 4.64 -0.67
CA PRO A 37 11.62 4.36 -1.92
C PRO A 37 11.32 2.97 -2.50
N ALA A 38 11.29 1.93 -1.66
CA ALA A 38 10.99 0.58 -2.12
C ALA A 38 9.56 0.44 -2.67
N LEU A 39 8.57 1.06 -2.03
CA LEU A 39 7.19 1.08 -2.51
C LEU A 39 7.04 1.86 -3.82
N ARG A 40 7.78 2.96 -3.98
CA ARG A 40 7.80 3.71 -5.24
C ARG A 40 8.41 2.90 -6.39
N GLN A 41 9.42 2.08 -6.12
CA GLN A 41 9.99 1.16 -7.12
C GLN A 41 9.01 0.06 -7.54
N LEU A 42 8.02 -0.26 -6.70
CA LEU A 42 6.92 -1.19 -7.01
C LEU A 42 5.78 -0.54 -7.82
N GLY A 43 5.88 0.75 -8.14
CA GLY A 43 4.89 1.48 -8.91
C GLY A 43 3.81 2.19 -8.09
N LEU A 44 3.94 2.23 -6.75
CA LEU A 44 3.01 3.00 -5.92
C LEU A 44 3.28 4.50 -6.06
N SER A 45 2.20 5.29 -6.11
CA SER A 45 2.28 6.74 -5.97
C SER A 45 2.78 7.15 -4.59
N PRO A 46 3.22 8.40 -4.40
CA PRO A 46 3.62 8.90 -3.08
C PRO A 46 2.52 8.77 -2.03
N LYS A 47 1.25 9.02 -2.42
CA LYS A 47 0.08 8.91 -1.54
C LYS A 47 -0.13 7.47 -1.09
N GLU A 48 -0.17 6.52 -2.03
CA GLU A 48 -0.34 5.08 -1.74
C GLU A 48 0.82 4.54 -0.90
N SER A 49 2.05 4.98 -1.18
CA SER A 49 3.24 4.57 -0.42
C SER A 49 3.16 5.00 1.04
N CYS A 50 2.78 6.26 1.30
CA CYS A 50 2.60 6.77 2.66
C CYS A 50 1.48 6.03 3.38
N GLU A 51 0.37 5.76 2.69
CA GLU A 51 -0.78 5.06 3.26
C GLU A 51 -0.45 3.61 3.63
N ALA A 52 0.23 2.88 2.75
CA ALA A 52 0.69 1.51 3.02
C ALA A 52 1.65 1.47 4.23
N VAL A 53 2.58 2.41 4.35
CA VAL A 53 3.48 2.49 5.52
C VAL A 53 2.70 2.79 6.80
N ARG A 54 1.75 3.73 6.75
CA ARG A 54 0.91 4.08 7.90
C ARG A 54 0.12 2.87 8.39
N GLN A 55 -0.54 2.16 7.49
CA GLN A 55 -1.32 0.96 7.82
C GLN A 55 -0.45 -0.18 8.35
N HIS A 56 0.73 -0.42 7.74
CA HIS A 56 1.68 -1.42 8.21
C HIS A 56 2.14 -1.13 9.65
N ASN A 57 2.52 0.12 9.94
CA ASN A 57 2.98 0.51 11.27
C ASN A 57 1.86 0.38 12.32
N LEU A 58 0.62 0.77 11.97
CA LEU A 58 -0.54 0.56 12.84
C LEU A 58 -0.79 -0.92 13.13
N ALA A 59 -0.65 -1.79 12.13
CA ALA A 59 -0.79 -3.24 12.31
C ALA A 59 0.29 -3.79 13.26
N MET A 60 1.55 -3.35 13.11
CA MET A 60 2.64 -3.73 14.02
C MET A 60 2.41 -3.23 15.44
N SER A 61 1.95 -1.99 15.61
CA SER A 61 1.64 -1.43 16.93
C SER A 61 0.48 -2.12 17.64
N ARG A 62 -0.45 -2.75 16.90
CA ARG A 62 -1.56 -3.53 17.49
C ARG A 62 -1.17 -4.97 17.84
N ALA A 63 -0.08 -5.46 17.25
CA ALA A 63 0.39 -6.83 17.44
C ALA A 63 1.43 -6.97 18.57
N GLY A 64 1.99 -5.85 19.05
CA GLY A 64 2.85 -5.77 20.23
C GLY A 64 2.08 -5.32 21.46
#